data_AF-A0A957HVY9-F1
#
_entry.id   AF-A0A957HVY9-F1
#
_cell.length_a   1.000
_cell.length_b   1.000
_cell.length_c   1.000
_cell.angle_alpha   90.00
_cell.angle_beta   90.00
_cell.angle_gamma   90.00
#
_symmetry.space_group_name_H-M   'P 1'
#
loop_
_entity.id
_entity.type
_entity.pdbx_description
1 polymer ?
#
loop_
_entity_poly.entity_id
_entity_poly.type
_entity_poly.pdbx_seq_one_letter_code
_entity_poly.pdbx_strand_id
1 'polypeptide(L)'
;TVMPLSFLLVGFDLHAVTGQGYFALIYAALVGTFSGLLLAVYNIQRFGATAAAMTAYVIPIVAGLGGVLFLGERITAVMLVGMALIIGGIAILNQRTVHVPI
;
A
#
# COMPACT_ATOMS: atom_id res chain seq x y z
N THR A 1 -1.48 13.37 -5.57
CA THR A 1 -2.58 14.37 -5.70
C THR A 1 -2.14 15.82 -5.54
N VAL A 2 -0.85 16.12 -5.28
CA VAL A 2 -0.35 17.51 -5.11
C VAL A 2 0.19 18.14 -6.40
N MET A 3 0.29 17.36 -7.48
CA MET A 3 0.94 17.78 -8.74
C MET A 3 0.45 19.10 -9.34
N PRO A 4 -0.87 19.40 -9.39
CA PRO A 4 -1.35 20.66 -9.94
C PRO A 4 -0.91 21.87 -9.11
N LEU A 5 -0.87 21.71 -7.78
CA LEU A 5 -0.52 22.78 -6.85
C LEU A 5 1.01 23.01 -6.80
N SER A 6 1.81 21.93 -6.89
CA SER A 6 3.27 22.02 -7.00
C SER A 6 3.71 22.71 -8.30
N PHE A 7 2.99 22.52 -9.42
CA PHE A 7 3.32 23.19 -10.68
C PHE A 7 3.22 24.72 -10.59
N LEU A 8 2.27 25.22 -9.80
CA LEU A 8 2.03 26.66 -9.62
C LEU A 8 2.94 27.30 -8.56
N LEU A 9 3.37 26.53 -7.55
CA LEU A 9 4.13 27.05 -6.40
C LEU A 9 5.65 26.79 -6.46
N VAL A 10 6.08 25.70 -7.10
CA VAL A 10 7.48 25.21 -7.01
C VAL A 10 8.21 25.26 -8.35
N GLY A 11 7.49 25.26 -9.47
CA GLY A 11 8.10 25.15 -10.80
C GLY A 11 8.65 23.74 -11.07
N PHE A 12 8.72 23.32 -12.34
CA PHE A 12 9.12 21.97 -12.71
C PHE A 12 10.61 21.93 -13.06
N ASP A 13 11.45 21.70 -12.06
CA ASP A 13 12.91 21.68 -12.24
C ASP A 13 13.41 20.25 -12.52
N LEU A 14 13.37 19.86 -13.80
CA LEU A 14 13.84 18.55 -14.29
C LEU A 14 15.35 18.33 -14.07
N HIS A 15 16.11 19.40 -13.89
CA HIS A 15 17.55 19.34 -13.63
C HIS A 15 17.89 18.92 -12.20
N ALA A 16 16.93 19.01 -11.27
CA ALA A 16 17.11 18.57 -9.88
C ALA A 16 16.96 17.05 -9.69
N VAL A 17 16.50 16.30 -10.71
CA VAL A 17 16.30 14.85 -10.62
C VAL A 17 17.66 14.15 -10.76
N THR A 18 18.25 13.83 -9.61
CA THR A 18 19.51 13.07 -9.53
C THR A 18 19.33 11.64 -10.05
N GLY A 19 20.42 10.99 -10.47
CA GLY A 19 20.37 9.58 -10.94
C GLY A 19 19.75 8.60 -9.94
N GLN A 20 19.87 8.90 -8.64
CA GLN A 20 19.20 8.15 -7.57
C GLN A 20 17.67 8.30 -7.60
N GLY A 21 17.16 9.46 -8.00
CA GLY A 21 15.72 9.69 -8.17
C GLY A 21 15.12 8.83 -9.27
N TYR A 22 15.80 8.72 -10.42
CA TYR A 22 15.40 7.82 -11.49
C TYR A 22 15.41 6.35 -11.06
N PHE A 23 16.44 5.93 -10.32
CA PHE A 23 16.50 4.57 -9.78
C PHE A 23 15.34 4.28 -8.81
N ALA A 24 15.05 5.20 -7.88
CA ALA A 24 13.93 5.08 -6.95
C ALA A 24 12.58 4.99 -7.67
N LEU A 25 12.39 5.78 -8.75
CA LEU A 25 11.19 5.73 -9.59
C LEU A 25 11.04 4.38 -10.29
N ILE A 26 12.10 3.87 -10.93
CA ILE A 26 12.08 2.56 -11.60
C ILE A 26 11.80 1.45 -10.60
N TYR A 27 12.46 1.48 -9.45
CA TYR A 27 12.24 0.52 -8.37
C TYR A 27 10.78 0.53 -7.89
N ALA A 28 10.23 1.71 -7.59
CA ALA A 28 8.84 1.83 -7.14
C ALA A 28 7.83 1.39 -8.21
N ALA A 29 8.10 1.71 -9.49
CA ALA A 29 7.24 1.33 -10.59
C ALA A 29 7.23 -0.19 -10.82
N LEU A 30 8.39 -0.83 -10.85
CA LEU A 30 8.50 -2.27 -11.15
C LEU A 30 8.20 -3.15 -9.95
N VAL A 31 8.81 -2.86 -8.80
CA VAL A 31 8.74 -3.71 -7.62
C VAL A 31 7.48 -3.41 -6.81
N GLY A 32 7.17 -2.14 -6.58
CA GLY A 32 5.98 -1.75 -5.84
C GLY A 32 4.70 -1.93 -6.65
N THR A 33 4.64 -1.30 -7.82
CA THR A 33 3.38 -1.15 -8.56
C THR A 33 3.12 -2.32 -9.50
N PHE A 34 4.04 -2.61 -10.43
CA PHE A 34 3.83 -3.62 -11.47
C PHE A 34 3.73 -5.03 -10.87
N SER A 35 4.67 -5.40 -10.00
CA SER A 35 4.64 -6.70 -9.33
C SER A 35 3.42 -6.85 -8.42
N GLY A 36 3.06 -5.80 -7.68
CA GLY A 36 1.86 -5.80 -6.83
C GLY A 36 0.58 -6.02 -7.64
N LEU A 37 0.44 -5.32 -8.78
CA LEU A 37 -0.71 -5.49 -9.67
C LEU A 37 -0.76 -6.88 -10.30
N LEU A 38 0.38 -7.41 -10.77
CA LEU A 38 0.46 -8.76 -11.32
C LEU A 38 0.04 -9.81 -10.28
N LEU A 39 0.55 -9.71 -9.06
CA LEU A 39 0.17 -10.60 -7.96
C LEU A 39 -1.32 -10.47 -7.64
N ALA A 40 -1.87 -9.27 -7.63
CA ALA A 40 -3.31 -9.06 -7.41
C ALA A 40 -4.15 -9.74 -8.49
N VAL A 41 -3.82 -9.55 -9.78
CA VAL A 41 -4.53 -10.18 -10.90
C VAL A 41 -4.37 -11.70 -10.84
N TYR A 42 -3.17 -12.21 -10.57
CA TYR A 42 -2.90 -13.63 -10.40
C TYR A 42 -3.73 -14.24 -9.26
N ASN A 43 -3.78 -13.57 -8.12
CA ASN A 43 -4.52 -14.02 -6.95
C ASN A 43 -6.04 -14.09 -7.23
N ILE A 44 -6.57 -13.09 -7.93
CA ILE A 44 -7.98 -13.08 -8.39
C ILE A 44 -8.25 -14.25 -9.34
N GLN A 45 -7.38 -14.47 -10.34
CA GLN A 45 -7.57 -15.55 -11.31
C GLN A 45 -7.47 -16.95 -10.68
N ARG A 46 -6.59 -17.13 -9.69
CA ARG A 46 -6.33 -18.44 -9.08
C ARG A 46 -7.27 -18.77 -7.93
N PHE A 47 -7.61 -17.80 -7.10
CA PHE A 47 -8.34 -18.00 -5.84
C PHE A 47 -9.68 -17.24 -5.77
N GLY A 48 -10.03 -16.49 -6.81
CA GLY A 48 -11.24 -15.69 -6.88
C GLY A 48 -11.13 -14.35 -6.16
N ALA A 49 -12.11 -13.48 -6.42
CA ALA A 49 -12.11 -12.10 -5.93
C ALA A 49 -12.12 -12.00 -4.39
N THR A 50 -12.82 -12.91 -3.70
CA THR A 50 -12.94 -12.88 -2.24
C THR A 50 -11.61 -13.16 -1.54
N ALA A 51 -10.89 -14.22 -1.94
CA ALA A 51 -9.59 -14.55 -1.37
C ALA A 51 -8.55 -13.46 -1.68
N ALA A 52 -8.60 -12.86 -2.87
CA ALA A 52 -7.76 -11.73 -3.22
C ALA A 52 -8.03 -10.50 -2.33
N ALA A 53 -9.30 -10.18 -2.06
CA ALA A 53 -9.66 -9.09 -1.15
C ALA A 53 -9.15 -9.31 0.29
N MET A 54 -9.13 -10.57 0.75
CA MET A 54 -8.58 -10.90 2.08
C MET A 54 -7.08 -10.62 2.18
N THR A 55 -6.31 -10.85 1.12
CA THR A 55 -4.86 -10.53 1.14
C THR A 55 -4.60 -9.02 1.24
N ALA A 56 -5.50 -8.19 0.71
CA ALA A 56 -5.38 -6.73 0.79
C ALA A 56 -5.48 -6.21 2.23
N TYR A 57 -6.17 -6.94 3.11
CA TYR A 57 -6.29 -6.58 4.52
C TYR A 57 -4.95 -6.65 5.28
N VAL A 58 -4.01 -7.49 4.86
CA VAL A 58 -2.73 -7.64 5.54
C VAL A 58 -1.72 -6.55 5.15
N ILE A 59 -1.91 -5.92 3.98
CA ILE A 59 -1.04 -4.87 3.43
C ILE A 59 -0.72 -3.76 4.44
N PRO A 60 -1.70 -3.07 5.07
CA PRO A 60 -1.40 -1.97 5.98
C PRO A 60 -0.58 -2.39 7.22
N ILE A 61 -0.74 -3.63 7.69
CA ILE A 61 0.02 -4.15 8.83
C ILE A 61 1.48 -4.34 8.42
N VAL A 62 1.72 -4.99 7.28
CA VAL A 62 3.08 -5.21 6.77
C VAL A 62 3.74 -3.89 6.39
N ALA A 63 3.01 -2.97 5.76
CA ALA A 63 3.51 -1.65 5.40
C ALA A 63 3.91 -0.84 6.64
N GLY A 64 3.06 -0.81 7.68
CA GLY A 64 3.36 -0.10 8.93
C GLY A 64 4.56 -0.69 9.66
N LEU A 65 4.64 -2.02 9.81
CA LEU A 65 5.79 -2.69 10.42
C LEU A 65 7.07 -2.48 9.60
N GLY A 66 6.96 -2.52 8.27
CA GLY A 66 8.07 -2.24 7.36
C GLY A 66 8.58 -0.80 7.49
N GLY A 67 7.69 0.18 7.62
CA GLY A 67 8.08 1.59 7.85
C GLY A 67 8.87 1.77 9.15
N VAL A 68 8.44 1.10 10.22
CA VAL A 68 9.16 1.14 11.52
C VAL A 68 10.51 0.44 11.43
N LEU A 69 10.58 -0.74 10.79
CA LEU A 69 11.79 -1.55 10.76
C LEU A 69 12.84 -1.04 9.76
N PHE A 70 12.43 -0.66 8.55
CA PHE A 70 13.34 -0.27 7.47
C PHE A 70 13.56 1.24 7.39
N LEU A 71 12.54 2.04 7.69
CA LEU A 71 12.61 3.51 7.59
C LEU A 71 12.91 4.17 8.95
N GLY A 72 12.81 3.42 10.04
CA GLY A 72 13.03 3.94 11.40
C GLY A 72 11.95 4.92 11.85
N GLU A 73 10.75 4.84 11.28
CA GLU A 73 9.64 5.72 11.67
C GLU A 73 9.32 5.58 13.16
N ARG A 74 9.23 6.72 13.85
CA ARG A 74 8.79 6.76 15.25
C ARG A 74 7.30 6.51 15.29
N ILE A 75 6.88 5.45 15.97
CA ILE A 75 5.47 5.15 16.14
C ILE A 75 4.81 6.28 16.95
N THR A 76 3.92 7.02 16.30
CA THR A 76 3.12 8.06 16.95
C THR A 76 1.80 7.48 17.45
N ALA A 77 1.18 8.15 18.44
CA ALA A 77 -0.13 7.75 18.95
C ALA A 77 -1.20 7.70 17.85
N VAL A 78 -1.12 8.61 16.86
CA VAL A 78 -2.03 8.63 15.71
C VAL A 78 -1.87 7.38 14.84
N MET A 79 -0.63 6.93 14.63
CA MET A 79 -0.32 5.72 13.85
C MET A 79 -0.85 4.46 14.54
N LEU A 80 -0.75 4.39 15.87
CA LEU A 80 -1.34 3.31 16.67
C LEU A 80 -2.86 3.28 16.56
N VAL A 81 -3.53 4.43 16.66
CA VAL A 81 -4.99 4.53 16.49
C VAL A 81 -5.39 4.11 15.07
N GLY A 82 -4.64 4.54 14.05
CA GLY A 82 -4.84 4.12 12.66
C GLY A 82 -4.70 2.61 12.47
N MET A 83 -3.64 2.00 13.03
CA MET A 83 -3.46 0.55 13.02
C MET A 83 -4.61 -0.18 13.71
N ALA A 84 -5.04 0.30 14.88
CA ALA A 84 -6.15 -0.29 15.62
C ALA A 84 -7.47 -0.24 14.83
N LEU A 85 -7.75 0.89 14.16
CA LEU A 85 -8.92 1.05 13.30
C LEU A 85 -8.88 0.11 12.10
N ILE A 86 -7.72 -0.02 11.44
CA ILE A 86 -7.53 -0.94 10.32
C ILE A 86 -7.78 -2.39 10.77
N ILE A 87 -7.12 -2.83 11.83
CA ILE A 87 -7.27 -4.18 12.38
C ILE A 87 -8.74 -4.43 12.78
N GLY A 88 -9.38 -3.46 13.44
CA GLY A 88 -10.79 -3.53 13.81
C GLY A 88 -11.72 -3.66 12.60
N GLY A 89 -11.50 -2.85 11.55
CA GLY A 89 -12.25 -2.93 10.30
C GLY A 89 -12.10 -4.28 9.60
N ILE A 90 -10.88 -4.83 9.57
CA ILE A 90 -10.59 -6.15 9.01
C ILE A 90 -11.31 -7.24 9.82
N ALA A 91 -11.25 -7.18 11.15
CA ALA A 91 -11.92 -8.14 12.02
C ALA A 91 -13.44 -8.16 11.78
N ILE A 92 -14.07 -6.99 11.64
CA ILE A 92 -15.50 -6.86 11.34
C ILE A 92 -15.84 -7.42 9.95
N LEU A 93 -15.02 -7.12 8.94
CA LEU A 93 -15.24 -7.62 7.58
C LEU A 93 -15.07 -9.13 7.47
N ASN A 94 -14.05 -9.69 8.12
CA ASN A 94 -13.78 -11.13 8.11
C ASN A 94 -14.93 -11.93 8.75
N GLN A 95 -15.54 -11.40 9.81
CA GLN A 95 -16.73 -12.00 10.44
C GLN A 95 -17.96 -12.08 9.51
N ARG A 96 -18.00 -11.26 8.46
CA ARG A 96 -19.09 -11.25 7.47
C ARG A 96 -18.79 -12.10 6.24
N THR A 97 -17.69 -12.85 6.21
CA THR A 97 -17.46 -13.85 5.17
C THR A 97 -18.40 -15.03 5.41
N VAL A 98 -19.59 -14.84 4.85
CA VAL A 98 -20.80 -15.64 4.76
C VAL A 98 -20.52 -17.15 4.61
N HIS A 99 -21.29 -17.94 5.36
CA HIS A 99 -21.51 -19.37 5.11
C HIS A 99 -21.70 -19.61 3.61
N VAL A 100 -20.76 -20.30 2.97
CA VAL A 100 -20.98 -20.86 1.63
C VAL A 100 -21.99 -22.00 1.80
N PRO A 101 -23.24 -21.89 1.31
CA PRO A 101 -24.06 -23.07 1.12
C PRO A 101 -23.55 -23.77 -0.15
N ILE A 102 -22.86 -24.89 0.07
CA ILE A 102 -22.51 -25.99 -0.85
C ILE A 102 -22.43 -25.69 -2.35
#